data_AF-A0A920PYC8-F1
#
_entry.id   AF-A0A920PYC8-F1
#
_cell.length_a   1.000
_cell.length_b   1.000
_cell.length_c   1.000
_cell.angle_alpha   90.00
_cell.angle_beta   90.00
_cell.angle_gamma   90.00
#
_symmetry.space_group_name_H-M   'P 1'
#
loop_
_entity.id
_entity.type
_entity.pdbx_description
1 polymer ?
#
loop_
_entity_poly.entity_id
_entity_poly.type
_entity_poly.pdbx_seq_one_letter_code
_entity_poly.pdbx_strand_id
1 'polypeptide(L)'
;MAHVPSRQRGSQIGEGCSATLCHALLWPGGSYRVRRHGKLELAFPASLGTIAQRLDYNFEMGLGHSHPDEEWPGVTLNYRISEEPARARFRRWLEFMEASSWDDIHPVKKDKK
;
A
#
# COMPACT_ATOMS: atom_id res chain seq x y z
N MET A 1 -37.47 37.03 -2.55
CA MET A 1 -37.17 35.65 -2.11
C MET A 1 -36.98 34.80 -3.35
N ALA A 2 -35.73 34.58 -3.77
CA ALA A 2 -35.43 33.83 -4.99
C ALA A 2 -35.27 32.34 -4.65
N HIS A 3 -36.07 31.52 -5.32
CA HIS A 3 -36.09 30.06 -5.16
C HIS A 3 -34.81 29.47 -5.75
N VAL A 4 -33.95 28.91 -4.90
CA VAL A 4 -32.75 28.16 -5.33
C VAL A 4 -33.18 26.75 -5.74
N PRO A 5 -32.90 26.29 -6.97
CA PRO A 5 -33.23 24.92 -7.36
C PRO A 5 -32.20 23.95 -6.78
N SER A 6 -32.70 22.91 -6.11
CA SER A 6 -31.92 21.83 -5.52
C SER A 6 -31.13 21.09 -6.61
N ARG A 7 -29.81 21.23 -6.59
CA ARG A 7 -28.87 20.40 -7.35
C ARG A 7 -29.02 18.95 -6.88
N GLN A 8 -29.72 18.12 -7.66
CA GLN A 8 -29.69 16.68 -7.48
C GLN A 8 -28.24 16.22 -7.58
N ARG A 9 -27.66 15.81 -6.45
CA ARG A 9 -26.39 15.07 -6.43
C ARG A 9 -26.70 13.67 -6.95
N GLY A 10 -26.66 13.52 -8.27
CA GLY A 10 -26.53 12.22 -8.90
C GLY A 10 -25.32 11.51 -8.30
N SER A 11 -25.60 10.41 -7.61
CA SER A 11 -24.64 9.41 -7.17
C SER A 11 -23.99 8.79 -8.41
N GLN A 12 -22.97 9.45 -8.97
CA GLN A 12 -22.03 8.83 -9.89
C GLN A 12 -20.95 8.11 -9.06
N ILE A 13 -21.35 7.08 -8.34
CA ILE A 13 -20.41 6.03 -7.93
C ILE A 13 -20.29 5.18 -9.19
N GLY A 14 -19.28 5.51 -10.00
CA GLY A 14 -19.06 4.94 -11.32
C GLY A 14 -19.16 3.42 -11.30
N GLU A 15 -20.08 2.93 -12.11
CA GLU A 15 -20.24 1.54 -12.46
C GLU A 15 -18.89 0.92 -12.82
N GLY A 16 -18.70 -0.30 -12.33
CA GLY A 16 -17.72 -1.31 -12.71
C GLY A 16 -16.58 -0.87 -13.62
N CYS A 17 -15.36 -1.02 -13.10
CA CYS A 17 -14.24 -1.41 -13.94
C CYS A 17 -14.63 -2.71 -14.65
N SER A 18 -15.19 -2.61 -15.87
CA SER A 18 -15.57 -3.77 -16.68
C SER A 18 -14.34 -4.67 -16.81
N ALA A 19 -14.53 -5.99 -16.75
CA ALA A 19 -13.45 -6.97 -16.86
C ALA A 19 -12.54 -6.69 -18.09
N THR A 20 -13.11 -6.12 -19.16
CA THR A 20 -12.39 -5.67 -20.36
C THR A 20 -11.36 -4.57 -20.08
N LEU A 21 -11.68 -3.59 -19.23
CA LEU A 21 -10.78 -2.51 -18.85
C LEU A 21 -9.66 -3.04 -17.93
N CYS A 22 -9.99 -3.92 -16.99
CA CYS A 22 -8.97 -4.64 -16.19
C CYS A 22 -8.02 -5.46 -17.08
N HIS A 23 -8.54 -6.12 -18.11
CA HIS A 23 -7.74 -6.90 -19.05
C HIS A 23 -6.79 -5.98 -19.85
N ALA A 24 -7.29 -4.90 -20.45
CA ALA A 24 -6.47 -3.98 -21.23
C ALA A 24 -5.38 -3.24 -20.42
N LEU A 25 -5.59 -3.03 -19.12
CA LEU A 25 -4.64 -2.27 -18.29
C LEU A 25 -3.67 -3.18 -17.52
N LEU A 26 -4.15 -4.34 -17.05
CA LEU A 26 -3.45 -5.16 -16.07
C LEU A 26 -3.03 -6.54 -16.59
N TRP A 27 -3.50 -7.02 -17.75
CA TRP A 27 -3.02 -8.27 -18.37
C TRP A 27 -1.59 -8.09 -18.92
N PRO A 28 -0.79 -9.16 -19.16
CA PRO A 28 0.44 -9.08 -19.96
C PRO A 28 0.24 -8.25 -21.25
N GLY A 29 1.10 -7.26 -21.47
CA GLY A 29 0.97 -6.30 -22.58
C GLY A 29 0.06 -5.10 -22.30
N GLY A 30 -0.68 -5.08 -21.18
CA GLY A 30 -1.52 -3.95 -20.79
C GLY A 30 -0.70 -2.72 -20.40
N SER A 31 -1.18 -1.53 -20.77
CA SER A 31 -0.41 -0.27 -20.71
C SER A 31 0.07 0.12 -19.31
N TYR A 32 -0.70 -0.18 -18.25
CA TYR A 32 -0.27 0.06 -16.86
C TYR A 32 0.75 -0.97 -16.37
N ARG A 33 0.58 -2.24 -16.73
CA ARG A 33 1.57 -3.28 -16.41
C ARG A 33 2.92 -2.97 -17.06
N VAL A 34 2.93 -2.59 -18.35
CA VAL A 34 4.16 -2.22 -19.07
C VAL A 34 4.86 -1.03 -18.40
N ARG A 35 4.12 0.03 -18.06
CA ARG A 35 4.70 1.18 -17.34
C ARG A 35 5.23 0.81 -15.95
N ARG A 36 4.55 -0.05 -15.20
CA ARG A 36 5.05 -0.51 -13.89
C ARG A 36 6.30 -1.37 -14.03
N HIS A 37 6.35 -2.24 -15.03
CA HIS A 37 7.52 -3.07 -15.31
C HIS A 37 8.76 -2.23 -15.61
N GLY A 38 8.64 -1.26 -16.52
CA GLY A 38 9.76 -0.36 -16.86
C GLY A 38 10.29 0.42 -15.66
N LYS A 39 9.45 0.77 -14.68
CA LYS A 39 9.93 1.38 -13.43
C LYS A 39 10.75 0.42 -12.57
N LEU A 40 10.33 -0.85 -12.46
CA LEU A 40 11.06 -1.86 -11.70
C LEU A 40 12.40 -2.23 -12.36
N GLU A 41 12.40 -2.37 -13.69
CA GLU A 41 13.59 -2.66 -14.50
C GLU A 41 14.67 -1.59 -14.38
N LEU A 42 14.30 -0.32 -14.15
CA LEU A 42 15.26 0.75 -13.92
C LEU A 42 15.69 0.84 -12.45
N ALA A 43 14.76 0.68 -11.52
CA ALA A 43 15.04 0.81 -10.09
C ALA A 43 16.01 -0.28 -9.60
N PHE A 44 15.78 -1.55 -9.94
CA PHE A 44 16.60 -2.67 -9.48
C PHE A 44 18.09 -2.54 -9.83
N PRO A 45 18.50 -2.35 -11.10
CA PRO A 45 19.91 -2.20 -11.44
C PRO A 45 20.51 -0.91 -10.90
N ALA A 46 19.74 0.19 -10.80
CA ALA A 46 20.22 1.44 -10.21
C ALA A 46 20.60 1.26 -8.72
N SER A 47 19.89 0.38 -8.00
CA SER A 47 20.18 0.05 -6.60
C SER A 47 21.46 -0.79 -6.41
N LEU A 48 22.04 -1.37 -7.47
CA LEU A 48 23.24 -2.22 -7.36
C LEU A 48 24.55 -1.42 -7.30
N GLY A 49 24.52 -0.12 -7.59
CA GLY A 49 25.72 0.73 -7.58
C GLY A 49 26.26 0.99 -6.17
N THR A 50 27.59 1.04 -6.03
CA THR A 50 28.28 1.24 -4.74
C THR A 50 27.87 2.52 -4.00
N ILE A 51 27.58 3.61 -4.73
CA ILE A 51 27.12 4.87 -4.12
C ILE A 51 25.65 4.76 -3.72
N ALA A 52 24.81 4.14 -4.56
CA ALA A 52 23.38 4.01 -4.32
C ALA A 52 23.07 3.19 -3.06
N GLN A 53 23.85 2.14 -2.79
CA GLN A 53 23.69 1.30 -1.59
C GLN A 53 24.01 1.99 -0.26
N ARG A 54 24.68 3.14 -0.30
CA ARG A 54 25.00 3.93 0.92
C ARG A 54 23.89 4.91 1.29
N LEU A 55 22.88 5.06 0.44
CA LEU A 55 21.79 6.00 0.63
C LEU A 55 20.53 5.25 1.02
N ASP A 56 19.88 5.70 2.08
CA ASP A 56 18.62 5.13 2.52
C ASP A 56 17.47 5.60 1.61
N TYR A 57 16.52 4.70 1.34
CA TYR A 57 15.27 5.07 0.68
C TYR A 57 14.38 5.85 1.63
N ASN A 58 13.82 6.95 1.14
CA ASN A 58 12.88 7.75 1.91
C ASN A 58 11.53 7.00 2.06
N PHE A 59 11.12 6.77 3.30
CA PHE A 59 9.82 6.21 3.67
C PHE A 59 9.05 7.08 4.68
N GLU A 60 9.28 8.38 4.68
CA GLU A 60 8.72 9.31 5.66
C GLU A 60 7.27 9.71 5.33
N MET A 61 6.73 9.33 4.17
CA MET A 61 5.39 9.79 3.75
C MET A 61 4.30 9.29 4.71
N GLY A 62 3.58 10.25 5.30
CA GLY A 62 2.49 10.00 6.24
C GLY A 62 2.96 9.51 7.62
N LEU A 63 4.21 9.75 8.01
CA LEU A 63 4.68 9.50 9.37
C LEU A 63 3.96 10.43 10.36
N GLY A 64 3.45 9.90 11.48
CA GLY A 64 2.73 10.67 12.50
C GLY A 64 1.26 11.01 12.19
N HIS A 65 0.76 10.62 11.02
CA HIS A 65 -0.64 10.88 10.60
C HIS A 65 -1.53 9.63 10.65
N SER A 66 -1.13 8.65 11.47
CA SER A 66 -1.83 7.38 11.59
C SER A 66 -2.90 7.42 12.65
N HIS A 67 -4.10 7.01 12.28
CA HIS A 67 -5.25 6.96 13.16
C HIS A 67 -5.81 5.53 13.18
N PRO A 68 -6.16 4.99 14.36
CA PRO A 68 -6.88 3.73 14.44
C PRO A 68 -8.28 3.92 13.87
N ASP A 69 -8.74 2.96 13.06
CA ASP A 69 -10.13 2.88 12.62
C ASP A 69 -10.93 2.04 13.62
N GLU A 70 -12.12 2.52 13.99
CA GLU A 70 -13.05 1.80 14.86
C GLU A 70 -13.73 0.64 14.12
N GLU A 71 -13.91 0.73 12.81
CA GLU A 71 -14.51 -0.34 11.98
C GLU A 71 -13.50 -1.47 11.71
N TRP A 72 -12.21 -1.15 11.66
CA TRP A 72 -11.12 -2.08 11.29
C TRP A 72 -10.02 -2.15 12.35
N PRO A 73 -10.25 -2.86 13.47
CA PRO A 73 -9.29 -2.95 14.56
C PRO A 73 -7.98 -3.62 14.12
N GLY A 74 -6.85 -2.97 14.41
CA GLY A 74 -5.52 -3.45 14.06
C GLY A 74 -4.97 -2.93 12.72
N VAL A 75 -5.78 -2.16 11.97
CA VAL A 75 -5.31 -1.45 10.78
C VAL A 75 -5.08 0.02 11.14
N THR A 76 -3.84 0.47 11.02
CA THR A 76 -3.55 1.91 11.07
C THR A 76 -3.87 2.52 9.72
N LEU A 77 -4.95 3.29 9.64
CA LEU A 77 -5.27 4.02 8.43
C LEU A 77 -4.57 5.37 8.43
N ASN A 78 -3.95 5.66 7.29
CA ASN A 78 -3.42 6.97 6.92
C ASN A 78 -4.28 7.55 5.78
N TYR A 79 -3.86 8.70 5.24
CA TYR A 79 -4.36 9.22 3.97
C TYR A 79 -4.32 8.19 2.83
N ARG A 80 -5.18 8.39 1.82
CA ARG A 80 -5.29 7.58 0.59
C ARG A 80 -3.96 7.34 -0.13
N ILE A 81 -2.98 8.24 0.02
CA ILE A 81 -1.62 8.08 -0.48
C ILE A 81 -0.70 8.17 0.73
N SER A 82 -0.12 7.04 1.13
CA SER A 82 0.81 6.96 2.25
C SER A 82 1.74 5.76 2.13
N GLU A 83 2.86 5.82 2.85
CA GLU A 83 3.87 4.74 2.91
C GLU A 83 3.77 3.89 4.18
N GLU A 84 2.77 4.13 5.03
CA GLU A 84 2.50 3.29 6.19
C GLU A 84 2.39 1.79 5.86
N PRO A 85 1.63 1.35 4.82
CA PRO A 85 1.55 -0.07 4.50
C PRO A 85 2.88 -0.64 3.98
N ALA A 86 3.72 0.20 3.36
CA ALA A 86 5.06 -0.20 2.95
C ALA A 86 5.98 -0.39 4.18
N ARG A 87 5.93 0.53 5.15
CA ARG A 87 6.66 0.39 6.42
C ARG A 87 6.20 -0.82 7.22
N ALA A 88 4.89 -1.07 7.32
CA ALA A 88 4.35 -2.25 8.00
C ALA A 88 4.87 -3.55 7.35
N ARG A 89 4.90 -3.61 6.01
CA ARG A 89 5.52 -4.73 5.27
C ARG A 89 7.00 -4.90 5.61
N PHE A 90 7.78 -3.81 5.64
CA PHE A 90 9.21 -3.90 5.95
C PHE A 90 9.50 -4.25 7.40
N ARG A 91 8.72 -3.73 8.37
CA ARG A 91 8.79 -4.16 9.78
C ARG A 91 8.55 -5.66 9.89
N ARG A 92 7.51 -6.15 9.23
CA ARG A 92 7.22 -7.57 9.22
C ARG A 92 8.31 -8.39 8.53
N TRP A 93 8.90 -7.87 7.46
CA TRP A 93 10.05 -8.51 6.82
C TRP A 93 11.26 -8.58 7.76
N LEU A 94 11.56 -7.50 8.52
CA LEU A 94 12.62 -7.53 9.53
C LEU A 94 12.36 -8.58 10.61
N GLU A 95 11.13 -8.67 11.14
CA GLU A 95 10.75 -9.72 12.09
C GLU A 95 11.03 -11.13 11.53
N PHE A 96 10.79 -11.35 10.23
CA PHE A 96 11.13 -12.63 9.57
C PHE A 96 12.62 -12.85 9.37
N MET A 97 13.41 -11.80 9.14
CA MET A 97 14.86 -11.91 8.95
C MET A 97 15.59 -12.11 10.27
N GLU A 98 15.05 -11.61 11.37
CA GLU A 98 15.65 -11.68 12.72
C GLU A 98 15.20 -12.92 13.51
N ALA A 99 14.02 -13.47 13.20
CA ALA A 99 13.51 -14.64 13.89
C ALA A 99 14.21 -15.93 13.48
N SER A 100 14.47 -16.79 14.47
CA SER A 100 15.02 -18.13 14.23
C SER A 100 13.93 -19.17 14.00
N SER A 101 12.73 -18.92 14.52
CA SER A 101 11.61 -19.84 14.46
C SER A 101 10.25 -19.12 14.38
N TRP A 102 9.21 -19.84 13.98
CA TRP A 102 7.84 -19.30 13.92
C TRP A 102 7.29 -18.89 15.30
N ASP A 103 7.76 -19.53 16.37
CA ASP A 103 7.34 -19.23 17.74
C ASP A 103 7.83 -17.84 18.20
N ASP A 104 8.92 -17.33 17.63
CA ASP A 104 9.47 -16.01 17.93
C ASP A 104 8.63 -14.89 17.30
N ILE A 105 8.02 -15.18 16.15
CA ILE A 105 7.26 -14.22 15.32
C ILE A 105 5.78 -14.19 15.72
N HIS A 106 5.26 -15.35 16.12
CA HIS A 106 3.88 -15.53 16.57
C HIS A 106 3.89 -16.34 17.86
N PRO A 107 4.24 -15.72 19.00
CA PRO A 107 4.20 -16.42 20.27
C PRO A 107 2.77 -16.92 20.50
N VAL A 108 2.62 -18.23 20.54
CA VAL A 108 1.34 -18.88 20.83
C VAL A 108 0.89 -18.37 22.19
N LYS A 109 -0.22 -17.62 22.21
CA LYS A 109 -0.81 -17.15 23.46
C LYS A 109 -1.18 -18.38 24.28
N LYS A 110 -0.38 -18.69 25.31
CA LYS A 110 -0.72 -19.73 26.27
C LYS A 110 -1.83 -19.15 27.15
N ASP A 111 -3.05 -19.64 26.98
CA ASP A 111 -4.16 -19.31 27.85
C ASP A 111 -3.73 -19.60 29.29
N LYS A 112 -3.76 -18.59 30.15
CA LYS A 112 -3.54 -18.78 31.58
C LYS A 112 -4.74 -19.56 32.12
N LYS A 113 -4.51 -20.84 32.44
CA LYS A 113 -5.48 -21.70 33.13
C LYS A 113 -5.68 -21.26 34.57
#